data_AF-A0A5J4PJK0-F1
#
_entry.id   AF-A0A5J4PJK0-F1
#
_cell.length_a   1.000
_cell.length_b   1.000
_cell.length_c   1.000
_cell.angle_alpha   90.00
_cell.angle_beta   90.00
_cell.angle_gamma   90.00
#
_symmetry.space_group_name_H-M   'P 1'
#
loop_
_entity.id
_entity.type
_entity.pdbx_description
1 polymer ?
#
loop_
_entity_poly.entity_id
_entity_poly.type
_entity_poly.pdbx_seq_one_letter_code
_entity_poly.pdbx_strand_id
1 'polypeptide(L)'
;NIHADIKNPGGSADLTEINVNPFSFRLADNPFSVTASVKTPVSDLDFTAEAKGVLDLGMIEKVYPLEDMKLNGTVNADITMAGKLSYIEKEQYDRFNASGTVGLSGMKLALKDMPEVDIHKSLLTFTPKYLQLSETTANIGENDITVDSRLENYLGYALKGQTLKGALNLRSNRFSLDDLVKKFLEMPTDTTVLEIPENIDFQATVNMKKVLFDSMTFADVNGNLSVKNGKADMKNLSMNTMGGNVMMNGYYFAPAGKIPELNAGFRMTGISFSQAYKELDMVRRLAPL
;
A
#
# COMPACT_ATOMS: atom_id res chain seq x y z
N ASN A 1 -31.29 0.05 15.54
CA ASN A 1 -32.13 -0.80 14.69
C ASN A 1 -31.65 -0.69 13.25
N ILE A 2 -30.94 -1.71 12.76
CA ILE A 2 -30.64 -1.85 11.34
C ILE A 2 -31.87 -2.50 10.71
N HIS A 3 -32.50 -1.87 9.72
CA HIS A 3 -33.59 -2.49 8.95
C HIS A 3 -33.01 -3.00 7.63
N ALA A 4 -32.77 -4.30 7.56
CA ALA A 4 -32.34 -4.96 6.34
C ALA A 4 -33.47 -5.89 5.88
N ASP A 5 -33.90 -5.72 4.64
CA ASP A 5 -34.91 -6.55 4.00
C ASP A 5 -34.21 -7.57 3.09
N ILE A 6 -34.27 -8.84 3.48
CA ILE A 6 -33.72 -9.95 2.70
C ILE A 6 -34.89 -10.71 2.06
N LYS A 7 -34.86 -10.85 0.74
CA LYS A 7 -35.85 -11.61 -0.03
C LYS A 7 -35.15 -12.69 -0.83
N ASN A 8 -35.54 -13.94 -0.66
CA ASN A 8 -35.17 -15.03 -1.55
C ASN A 8 -36.44 -15.85 -1.85
N PRO A 9 -36.86 -15.98 -3.12
CA PRO A 9 -38.07 -16.72 -3.49
C PRO A 9 -37.97 -18.25 -3.34
N GLY A 10 -36.83 -18.77 -2.87
CA GLY A 10 -36.52 -20.19 -2.74
C GLY A 10 -35.66 -20.71 -3.90
N GLY A 11 -34.89 -21.78 -3.65
CA GLY A 11 -34.00 -22.37 -4.65
C GLY A 11 -32.56 -21.86 -4.53
N SER A 12 -32.04 -21.25 -5.59
CA SER A 12 -30.65 -20.78 -5.63
C SER A 12 -30.42 -19.61 -4.67
N ALA A 13 -29.28 -19.62 -3.95
CA ALA A 13 -28.81 -18.47 -3.18
C ALA A 13 -28.63 -17.22 -4.05
N ASP A 14 -28.52 -17.40 -5.36
CA ASP A 14 -28.38 -16.33 -6.35
C ASP A 14 -29.67 -15.56 -6.64
N LEU A 15 -30.83 -16.06 -6.21
CA LEU A 15 -32.09 -15.31 -6.28
C LEU A 15 -32.30 -14.40 -5.07
N THR A 16 -31.29 -14.28 -4.21
CA THR A 16 -31.36 -13.42 -3.03
C THR A 16 -31.22 -11.95 -3.43
N GLU A 17 -32.17 -11.14 -2.97
CA GLU A 17 -32.07 -9.68 -2.95
C GLU A 17 -31.91 -9.23 -1.50
N ILE A 18 -30.92 -8.39 -1.24
CA ILE A 18 -30.64 -7.81 0.07
C ILE A 18 -30.75 -6.29 -0.09
N ASN A 19 -31.69 -5.67 0.61
CA ASN A 19 -31.80 -4.22 0.67
C ASN A 19 -31.53 -3.77 2.10
N VAL A 20 -30.43 -3.05 2.28
CA VAL A 20 -30.12 -2.32 3.50
C VAL A 20 -30.76 -0.95 3.35
N ASN A 21 -31.93 -0.76 3.98
CA ASN A 21 -32.57 0.55 4.05
C ASN A 21 -31.61 1.57 4.68
N PRO A 22 -31.75 2.88 4.39
CA PRO A 22 -30.88 3.91 4.94
C PRO A 22 -30.66 3.72 6.43
N PHE A 23 -29.47 3.20 6.77
CA PHE A 23 -29.07 2.95 8.12
C PHE A 23 -28.24 4.15 8.54
N SER A 24 -28.87 5.03 9.31
CA SER A 24 -28.19 6.16 9.93
C SER A 24 -27.97 5.85 11.41
N PHE A 25 -26.74 6.00 11.86
CA PHE A 25 -26.40 5.92 13.29
C PHE A 25 -25.48 7.07 13.66
N ARG A 26 -25.35 7.31 14.96
CA ARG A 26 -24.39 8.27 15.51
C ARG A 26 -23.41 7.49 16.37
N LEU A 27 -22.13 7.65 16.09
CA LEU A 27 -21.04 7.11 16.92
C LEU A 27 -20.23 8.30 17.45
N ALA A 28 -20.19 8.47 18.78
CA ALA A 28 -19.55 9.62 19.42
C ALA A 28 -19.97 10.96 18.79
N ASP A 29 -21.29 11.17 18.65
CA ASP A 29 -21.94 12.34 18.04
C ASP A 29 -21.76 12.55 16.53
N ASN A 30 -20.89 11.78 15.87
CA ASN A 30 -20.70 11.82 14.43
C ASN A 30 -21.79 11.03 13.70
N PRO A 31 -22.59 11.66 12.80
CA PRO A 31 -23.56 10.95 11.99
C PRO A 31 -22.84 10.13 10.92
N PHE A 32 -23.29 8.90 10.74
CA PHE A 32 -22.87 8.02 9.66
C PHE A 32 -24.11 7.39 9.04
N SER A 33 -24.20 7.44 7.71
CA SER A 33 -25.29 6.87 6.93
C SER A 33 -24.77 5.90 5.90
N VAL A 34 -25.41 4.73 5.79
CA VAL A 34 -25.16 3.74 4.76
C VAL A 34 -26.47 3.36 4.08
N THR A 35 -26.45 3.30 2.76
CA THR A 35 -27.48 2.63 1.95
C THR A 35 -26.78 1.56 1.14
N ALA A 36 -27.38 0.38 1.03
CA ALA A 36 -26.87 -0.66 0.15
C ALA A 36 -28.01 -1.50 -0.40
N SER A 37 -27.90 -1.88 -1.67
CA SER A 37 -28.75 -2.88 -2.30
C SER A 37 -27.87 -3.87 -3.03
N VAL A 38 -28.15 -5.15 -2.87
CA VAL A 38 -27.43 -6.26 -3.48
C VAL A 38 -28.43 -7.21 -4.11
N LYS A 39 -28.15 -7.63 -5.34
CA LYS A 39 -28.91 -8.65 -6.08
C LYS A 39 -27.95 -9.64 -6.72
N THR A 40 -28.41 -10.87 -6.89
CA THR A 40 -27.64 -11.91 -7.59
C THR A 40 -26.24 -12.11 -7.00
N PRO A 41 -26.14 -12.35 -5.67
CA PRO A 41 -24.87 -12.27 -4.96
C PRO A 41 -23.87 -13.37 -5.33
N VAL A 42 -24.28 -14.42 -6.06
CA VAL A 42 -23.44 -15.58 -6.37
C VAL A 42 -22.89 -15.52 -7.79
N SER A 43 -23.74 -15.31 -8.80
CA SER A 43 -23.32 -15.40 -10.21
C SER A 43 -22.82 -14.08 -10.80
N ASP A 44 -23.53 -12.98 -10.56
CA ASP A 44 -23.17 -11.66 -11.05
C ASP A 44 -23.72 -10.59 -10.11
N LEU A 45 -22.96 -10.34 -9.04
CA LEU A 45 -23.29 -9.39 -7.99
C LEU A 45 -23.61 -8.03 -8.58
N ASP A 46 -24.88 -7.64 -8.53
CA ASP A 46 -25.40 -6.33 -8.90
C ASP A 46 -25.63 -5.54 -7.61
N PHE A 47 -24.92 -4.43 -7.44
CA PHE A 47 -24.95 -3.68 -6.19
C PHE A 47 -25.02 -2.18 -6.41
N THR A 48 -25.57 -1.51 -5.40
CA THR A 48 -25.47 -0.06 -5.19
C THR A 48 -25.16 0.16 -3.72
N ALA A 49 -24.22 1.04 -3.41
CA ALA A 49 -23.84 1.37 -2.05
C ALA A 49 -23.48 2.85 -1.95
N GLU A 50 -24.01 3.52 -0.94
CA GLU A 50 -23.57 4.86 -0.55
C GLU A 50 -23.19 4.84 0.93
N ALA A 51 -22.09 5.49 1.27
CA ALA A 51 -21.62 5.61 2.63
C ALA A 51 -21.13 7.04 2.86
N LYS A 52 -21.68 7.70 3.88
CA LYS A 52 -21.32 9.08 4.20
C LYS A 52 -21.25 9.30 5.71
N GLY A 53 -20.15 9.86 6.17
CA GLY A 53 -19.98 10.27 7.57
C GLY A 53 -18.60 10.00 8.13
N VAL A 54 -18.48 10.21 9.44
CA VAL A 54 -17.22 10.08 10.18
C VAL A 54 -17.30 8.94 11.19
N LEU A 55 -16.30 8.07 11.18
CA LEU A 55 -16.15 6.94 12.09
C LEU A 55 -14.88 7.12 12.93
N ASP A 56 -15.01 7.04 14.25
CA ASP A 56 -13.89 6.92 15.18
C ASP A 56 -13.69 5.44 15.52
N LEU A 57 -12.61 4.86 15.01
CA LEU A 57 -12.33 3.43 15.13
C LEU A 57 -11.88 3.05 16.54
N GLY A 58 -11.30 3.99 17.31
CA GLY A 58 -10.93 3.77 18.70
C GLY A 58 -12.14 3.56 19.62
N MET A 59 -13.34 3.99 19.19
CA MET A 59 -14.59 3.67 19.87
C MET A 59 -15.13 2.30 19.47
N ILE A 60 -14.87 1.83 18.25
CA ILE A 60 -15.31 0.51 17.78
C ILE A 60 -14.54 -0.60 18.49
N GLU A 61 -13.22 -0.45 18.64
CA GLU A 61 -12.37 -1.44 19.34
C GLU A 61 -12.84 -1.71 20.78
N LYS A 62 -13.39 -0.69 21.48
CA LYS A 62 -13.95 -0.85 22.83
C LYS A 62 -15.22 -1.70 22.88
N VAL A 63 -15.97 -1.74 21.79
CA VAL A 63 -17.27 -2.40 21.68
C VAL A 63 -17.12 -3.78 21.05
N TYR A 64 -16.18 -3.92 20.11
CA TYR A 64 -15.87 -5.17 19.41
C TYR A 64 -14.35 -5.32 19.27
N PRO A 65 -13.68 -5.95 20.25
CA PRO A 65 -12.25 -6.18 20.18
C PRO A 65 -11.93 -7.12 19.02
N LEU A 66 -10.95 -6.73 18.21
CA LEU A 66 -10.46 -7.51 17.09
C LEU A 66 -9.22 -8.28 17.57
N GLU A 67 -9.27 -9.62 17.55
CA GLU A 67 -8.22 -10.44 18.19
C GLU A 67 -6.84 -10.31 17.52
N ASP A 68 -6.80 -10.17 16.20
CA ASP A 68 -5.55 -10.14 15.40
C ASP A 68 -5.22 -8.76 14.80
N MET A 69 -5.98 -7.71 15.15
CA MET A 69 -5.78 -6.36 14.62
C MET A 69 -6.06 -5.30 15.69
N LYS A 70 -5.13 -4.36 15.89
CA LYS A 70 -5.42 -3.10 16.59
C LYS A 70 -5.63 -2.01 15.57
N LEU A 71 -6.74 -1.30 15.72
CA LEU A 71 -7.16 -0.28 14.77
C LEU A 71 -7.71 0.93 15.51
N ASN A 72 -7.04 2.06 15.37
CA ASN A 72 -7.50 3.34 15.88
C ASN A 72 -7.45 4.39 14.76
N GLY A 73 -8.04 5.56 15.00
CA GLY A 73 -8.05 6.71 14.11
C GLY A 73 -9.43 7.11 13.64
N THR A 74 -9.48 8.12 12.78
CA THR A 74 -10.71 8.66 12.22
C THR A 74 -10.79 8.40 10.72
N VAL A 75 -11.93 7.88 10.28
CA VAL A 75 -12.27 7.68 8.87
C VAL A 75 -13.42 8.61 8.52
N ASN A 76 -13.21 9.49 7.54
CA ASN A 76 -14.25 10.34 6.97
C ASN A 76 -14.56 9.87 5.55
N ALA A 77 -15.72 9.28 5.34
CA ALA A 77 -16.12 8.71 4.06
C ALA A 77 -17.25 9.53 3.42
N ASP A 78 -17.17 9.68 2.10
CA ASP A 78 -18.26 10.09 1.22
C ASP A 78 -18.10 9.31 -0.08
N ILE A 79 -18.77 8.16 -0.18
CA ILE A 79 -18.58 7.16 -1.23
C ILE A 79 -19.94 6.83 -1.86
N THR A 80 -19.94 6.67 -3.18
CA THR A 80 -21.04 6.12 -3.96
C THR A 80 -20.48 5.13 -4.96
N MET A 81 -21.03 3.91 -4.97
CA MET A 81 -20.67 2.86 -5.93
C MET A 81 -21.93 2.17 -6.43
N ALA A 82 -21.99 1.88 -7.72
CA ALA A 82 -23.06 1.10 -8.32
C ALA A 82 -22.56 0.35 -9.56
N GLY A 83 -22.93 -0.92 -9.69
CA GLY A 83 -22.66 -1.70 -10.89
C GLY A 83 -22.66 -3.19 -10.64
N LYS A 84 -22.25 -3.94 -11.68
CA LYS A 84 -22.16 -5.40 -11.65
C LYS A 84 -20.73 -5.86 -11.55
N LEU A 85 -20.50 -6.98 -10.87
CA LEU A 85 -19.19 -7.62 -10.84
C LEU A 85 -18.68 -7.94 -12.26
N SER A 86 -19.57 -8.40 -13.15
CA SER A 86 -19.22 -8.69 -14.54
C SER A 86 -18.76 -7.47 -15.35
N TYR A 87 -19.11 -6.24 -14.94
CA TYR A 87 -18.58 -5.03 -15.59
C TYR A 87 -17.11 -4.82 -15.28
N ILE A 88 -16.69 -5.10 -14.05
CA ILE A 88 -15.28 -5.05 -13.66
C ILE A 88 -14.51 -6.17 -14.39
N GLU A 89 -15.08 -7.38 -14.44
CA GLU A 89 -14.46 -8.53 -15.13
C GLU A 89 -14.22 -8.31 -16.62
N LYS A 90 -15.17 -7.65 -17.29
CA LYS A 90 -15.11 -7.35 -18.73
C LYS A 90 -14.45 -6.02 -19.03
N GLU A 91 -13.83 -5.38 -18.04
CA GLU A 91 -13.21 -4.04 -18.13
C GLU A 91 -14.18 -2.95 -18.66
N GLN A 92 -15.47 -3.14 -18.45
CA GLN A 92 -16.55 -2.22 -18.84
C GLN A 92 -16.72 -1.10 -17.81
N TYR A 93 -15.64 -0.39 -17.50
CA TYR A 93 -15.62 0.64 -16.46
C TYR A 93 -16.60 1.79 -16.71
N ASP A 94 -16.98 2.05 -17.96
CA ASP A 94 -17.97 3.08 -18.30
C ASP A 94 -19.40 2.70 -17.86
N ARG A 95 -19.64 1.43 -17.49
CA ARG A 95 -20.90 0.92 -16.92
C ARG A 95 -20.84 0.75 -15.41
N PHE A 96 -19.68 0.95 -14.81
CA PHE A 96 -19.47 0.87 -13.37
C PHE A 96 -19.37 2.27 -12.80
N ASN A 97 -20.24 2.61 -11.87
CA ASN A 97 -20.18 3.88 -11.16
C ASN A 97 -19.43 3.69 -9.86
N ALA A 98 -18.40 4.50 -9.64
CA ALA A 98 -17.68 4.57 -8.37
C ALA A 98 -17.12 5.96 -8.26
N SER A 99 -17.47 6.66 -7.19
CA SER A 99 -16.96 7.99 -6.92
C SER A 99 -16.95 8.22 -5.42
N GLY A 100 -16.00 9.02 -4.96
CA GLY A 100 -16.00 9.42 -3.57
C GLY A 100 -14.62 9.66 -3.00
N THR A 101 -14.61 9.97 -1.72
CA THR A 101 -13.41 10.20 -0.94
C THR A 101 -13.45 9.45 0.38
N VAL A 102 -12.27 9.02 0.84
CA VAL A 102 -12.05 8.53 2.19
C VAL A 102 -10.85 9.26 2.77
N GLY A 103 -11.10 10.11 3.75
CA GLY A 103 -10.07 10.75 4.55
C GLY A 103 -9.71 9.87 5.75
N LEU A 104 -8.42 9.59 5.92
CA LEU A 104 -7.85 8.91 7.06
C LEU A 104 -7.07 9.93 7.90
N SER A 105 -7.19 9.86 9.22
CA SER A 105 -6.44 10.73 10.13
C SER A 105 -6.09 10.02 11.44
N GLY A 106 -4.82 10.12 11.83
CA GLY A 106 -4.31 9.54 13.07
C GLY A 106 -4.53 8.03 13.19
N MET A 107 -4.48 7.31 12.06
CA MET A 107 -4.74 5.88 12.04
C MET A 107 -3.53 5.12 12.57
N LYS A 108 -3.79 4.19 13.48
CA LYS A 108 -2.79 3.22 13.93
C LYS A 108 -3.27 1.84 13.52
N LEU A 109 -2.46 1.15 12.73
CA LEU A 109 -2.71 -0.19 12.26
C LEU A 109 -1.60 -1.11 12.76
N ALA A 110 -1.97 -2.01 13.66
CA ALA A 110 -1.10 -3.13 14.04
C ALA A 110 -1.81 -4.41 13.62
N LEU A 111 -1.23 -5.08 12.62
CA LEU A 111 -1.64 -6.41 12.20
C LEU A 111 -0.64 -7.41 12.78
N LYS A 112 -1.13 -8.60 13.14
CA LYS A 112 -0.25 -9.71 13.51
C LYS A 112 0.74 -9.99 12.38
N ASP A 113 2.00 -10.20 12.74
CA ASP A 113 3.07 -10.48 11.79
C ASP A 113 3.25 -9.40 10.71
N MET A 114 3.00 -8.12 11.02
CA MET A 114 3.36 -7.01 10.14
C MET A 114 3.95 -5.85 10.93
N PRO A 115 4.83 -5.04 10.31
CA PRO A 115 5.30 -3.81 10.95
C PRO A 115 4.11 -2.90 11.26
N GLU A 116 4.08 -2.34 12.47
CA GLU A 116 3.10 -1.30 12.82
C GLU A 116 3.17 -0.13 11.82
N VAL A 117 1.99 0.31 11.38
CA VAL A 117 1.81 1.42 10.44
C VAL A 117 0.96 2.50 11.08
N ASP A 118 1.54 3.68 11.24
CA ASP A 118 0.88 4.86 11.77
C ASP A 118 0.63 5.86 10.62
N ILE A 119 -0.59 5.89 10.07
CA ILE A 119 -0.99 6.84 9.01
C ILE A 119 -1.46 8.13 9.68
N HIS A 120 -0.68 9.19 9.54
CA HIS A 120 -1.00 10.50 10.10
C HIS A 120 -2.16 11.15 9.35
N LYS A 121 -2.09 11.14 8.02
CA LYS A 121 -3.12 11.66 7.13
C LYS A 121 -3.06 10.91 5.81
N SER A 122 -4.20 10.68 5.18
CA SER A 122 -4.31 10.24 3.79
C SER A 122 -5.67 10.64 3.24
N LEU A 123 -5.72 11.13 2.01
CA LEU A 123 -6.97 11.31 1.28
C LEU A 123 -7.00 10.33 0.11
N LEU A 124 -7.92 9.37 0.18
CA LEU A 124 -8.20 8.45 -0.91
C LEU A 124 -9.32 9.04 -1.75
N THR A 125 -9.15 9.10 -3.06
CA THR A 125 -10.18 9.51 -4.02
C THR A 125 -10.43 8.38 -5.01
N PHE A 126 -11.69 7.98 -5.16
CA PHE A 126 -12.10 6.83 -5.95
C PHE A 126 -12.81 7.29 -7.23
N THR A 127 -12.48 6.62 -8.33
CA THR A 127 -13.22 6.64 -9.60
C THR A 127 -13.31 5.21 -10.11
N PRO A 128 -14.09 4.87 -11.15
CA PRO A 128 -14.14 3.49 -11.66
C PRO A 128 -12.78 2.98 -12.14
N LYS A 129 -11.95 3.87 -12.72
CA LYS A 129 -10.67 3.52 -13.33
C LYS A 129 -9.48 3.73 -12.39
N TYR A 130 -9.57 4.70 -11.48
CA TYR A 130 -8.45 5.15 -10.66
C TYR A 130 -8.77 5.19 -9.17
N LEU A 131 -7.78 4.79 -8.37
CA LEU A 131 -7.68 5.08 -6.95
C LEU A 131 -6.49 6.02 -6.76
N GLN A 132 -6.73 7.20 -6.22
CA GLN A 132 -5.68 8.18 -5.93
C GLN A 132 -5.48 8.31 -4.42
N LEU A 133 -4.23 8.29 -3.98
CA LEU A 133 -3.83 8.65 -2.62
C LEU A 133 -3.11 10.00 -2.70
N SER A 134 -3.58 10.98 -1.93
CA SER A 134 -2.93 12.28 -1.80
C SER A 134 -2.71 12.64 -0.34
N GLU A 135 -1.71 13.49 -0.09
CA GLU A 135 -1.35 13.97 1.25
C GLU A 135 -1.03 12.82 2.22
N THR A 136 -0.61 11.65 1.69
CA THR A 136 -0.40 10.48 2.54
C THR A 136 0.92 10.61 3.26
N THR A 137 0.83 10.66 4.59
CA THR A 137 1.99 10.69 5.49
C THR A 137 1.81 9.58 6.51
N ALA A 138 2.83 8.73 6.63
CA ALA A 138 2.78 7.55 7.48
C ALA A 138 4.16 7.24 8.08
N ASN A 139 4.14 6.55 9.20
CA ASN A 139 5.31 5.92 9.77
C ASN A 139 5.17 4.40 9.65
N ILE A 140 6.21 3.73 9.14
CA ILE A 140 6.29 2.26 9.13
C ILE A 140 7.47 1.89 10.02
N GLY A 141 7.19 1.47 11.25
CA GLY A 141 8.19 1.46 12.30
C GLY A 141 8.82 2.85 12.50
N GLU A 142 10.14 2.94 12.40
CA GLU A 142 10.87 4.21 12.58
C GLU A 142 11.00 5.04 11.29
N ASN A 143 10.45 4.56 10.18
CA ASN A 143 10.59 5.22 8.89
C ASN A 143 9.46 6.22 8.67
N ASP A 144 9.79 7.49 8.43
CA ASP A 144 8.81 8.46 7.94
C ASP A 144 8.66 8.32 6.43
N ILE A 145 7.44 8.24 5.95
CA ILE A 145 7.14 8.06 4.53
C ILE A 145 6.02 9.02 4.16
N THR A 146 6.25 9.79 3.10
CA THR A 146 5.20 10.53 2.40
C THR A 146 5.00 9.89 1.03
N VAL A 147 3.75 9.56 0.70
CA VAL A 147 3.38 8.92 -0.56
C VAL A 147 2.25 9.70 -1.22
N ASP A 148 2.42 10.00 -2.50
CA ASP A 148 1.29 10.36 -3.36
C ASP A 148 1.25 9.36 -4.51
N SER A 149 0.07 8.81 -4.82
CA SER A 149 -0.03 7.78 -5.84
C SER A 149 -1.32 7.86 -6.63
N ARG A 150 -1.26 7.34 -7.86
CA ARG A 150 -2.41 7.07 -8.71
C ARG A 150 -2.33 5.64 -9.19
N LEU A 151 -3.28 4.84 -8.75
CA LEU A 151 -3.41 3.42 -9.03
C LEU A 151 -4.51 3.19 -10.07
N GLU A 152 -4.29 2.23 -10.96
CA GLU A 152 -5.25 1.76 -11.95
C GLU A 152 -5.55 0.28 -11.71
N ASN A 153 -6.72 -0.18 -12.14
CA ASN A 153 -7.16 -1.56 -11.94
C ASN A 153 -7.23 -2.03 -10.47
N TYR A 154 -7.45 -1.10 -9.54
CA TYR A 154 -7.54 -1.41 -8.11
C TYR A 154 -8.72 -2.35 -7.79
N LEU A 155 -9.83 -2.23 -8.51
CA LEU A 155 -10.99 -3.13 -8.37
C LEU A 155 -10.67 -4.54 -8.86
N GLY A 156 -10.07 -4.67 -10.06
CA GLY A 156 -9.65 -5.96 -10.59
C GLY A 156 -8.60 -6.65 -9.72
N TYR A 157 -7.67 -5.87 -9.13
CA TYR A 157 -6.71 -6.39 -8.15
C TYR A 157 -7.40 -6.91 -6.89
N ALA A 158 -8.24 -6.09 -6.24
CA ALA A 158 -8.88 -6.45 -4.97
C ALA A 158 -9.88 -7.62 -5.09
N LEU A 159 -10.60 -7.73 -6.22
CA LEU A 159 -11.67 -8.71 -6.39
C LEU A 159 -11.22 -10.00 -7.10
N LYS A 160 -10.16 -9.94 -7.91
CA LYS A 160 -9.72 -11.06 -8.77
C LYS A 160 -8.22 -11.33 -8.76
N GLY A 161 -7.42 -10.54 -8.04
CA GLY A 161 -5.97 -10.68 -8.04
C GLY A 161 -5.30 -10.31 -9.38
N GLN A 162 -6.00 -9.56 -10.25
CA GLN A 162 -5.42 -9.03 -11.49
C GLN A 162 -4.26 -8.07 -11.20
N THR A 163 -3.46 -7.70 -12.20
CA THR A 163 -2.33 -6.78 -12.00
C THR A 163 -2.78 -5.40 -11.55
N LEU A 164 -2.20 -4.90 -10.45
CA LEU A 164 -2.34 -3.52 -10.00
C LEU A 164 -1.30 -2.65 -10.69
N LYS A 165 -1.75 -1.56 -11.33
CA LYS A 165 -0.86 -0.60 -11.99
C LYS A 165 -0.80 0.69 -11.18
N GLY A 166 0.33 1.38 -11.19
CA GLY A 166 0.42 2.61 -10.41
C GLY A 166 1.63 3.49 -10.67
N ALA A 167 1.42 4.79 -10.51
CA ALA A 167 2.48 5.78 -10.40
C ALA A 167 2.57 6.26 -8.94
N LEU A 168 3.77 6.27 -8.37
CA LEU A 168 4.02 6.62 -6.97
C LEU A 168 5.10 7.70 -6.87
N ASN A 169 4.91 8.65 -5.96
CA ASN A 169 5.92 9.60 -5.55
C ASN A 169 6.23 9.33 -4.08
N LEU A 170 7.45 8.85 -3.81
CA LEU A 170 7.89 8.43 -2.49
C LEU A 170 8.89 9.43 -1.93
N ARG A 171 8.60 9.93 -0.73
CA ARG A 171 9.45 10.90 -0.02
C ARG A 171 9.71 10.44 1.42
N SER A 172 10.91 10.71 1.93
CA SER A 172 11.26 10.40 3.32
C SER A 172 12.40 11.30 3.82
N ASN A 173 12.38 11.67 5.10
CA ASN A 173 13.51 12.32 5.77
C ASN A 173 14.52 11.29 6.29
N ARG A 174 14.03 10.17 6.86
CA ARG A 174 14.81 9.02 7.33
C ARG A 174 14.09 7.73 6.90
N PHE A 175 14.78 6.96 6.09
CA PHE A 175 14.37 5.63 5.70
C PHE A 175 15.47 4.62 6.04
N SER A 176 15.13 3.51 6.65
CA SER A 176 16.05 2.44 7.07
C SER A 176 15.52 1.15 6.48
N LEU A 177 16.29 0.60 5.54
CA LEU A 177 16.05 -0.71 4.98
C LEU A 177 16.25 -1.80 6.03
N ASP A 178 17.14 -1.58 6.99
CA ASP A 178 17.38 -2.53 8.09
C ASP A 178 16.16 -2.66 8.98
N ASP A 179 15.49 -1.56 9.31
CA ASP A 179 14.30 -1.56 10.16
C ASP A 179 13.15 -2.31 9.47
N LEU A 180 13.05 -2.19 8.15
CA LEU A 180 12.07 -2.94 7.36
C LEU A 180 12.44 -4.42 7.30
N VAL A 181 13.67 -4.74 6.90
CA VAL A 181 14.14 -6.12 6.76
C VAL A 181 14.07 -6.85 8.09
N LYS A 182 14.51 -6.25 9.21
CA LYS A 182 14.39 -6.87 10.54
C LYS A 182 12.94 -7.20 10.87
N LYS A 183 12.02 -6.26 10.67
CA LYS A 183 10.60 -6.49 10.92
C LYS A 183 10.00 -7.56 9.99
N PHE A 184 10.44 -7.64 8.74
CA PHE A 184 10.02 -8.70 7.82
C PHE A 184 10.62 -10.06 8.16
N LEU A 185 11.87 -10.11 8.64
CA LEU A 185 12.54 -11.35 9.06
C LEU A 185 12.09 -11.84 10.44
N GLU A 186 11.53 -10.97 11.28
CA GLU A 186 10.86 -11.32 12.54
C GLU A 186 9.47 -11.92 12.31
N MET A 187 8.92 -11.85 11.10
CA MET A 187 7.70 -12.56 10.73
C MET A 187 7.98 -14.07 10.62
N PRO A 188 7.02 -14.94 11.00
CA PRO A 188 7.16 -16.40 10.94
C PRO A 188 7.08 -16.94 9.50
N THR A 189 7.96 -16.46 8.62
CA THR A 189 8.09 -16.91 7.22
C THR A 189 9.51 -17.41 6.97
N ASP A 190 9.64 -18.65 6.52
CA ASP A 190 10.90 -19.36 6.19
C ASP A 190 11.69 -18.75 5.01
N THR A 191 11.24 -17.63 4.44
CA THR A 191 11.83 -17.01 3.26
C THR A 191 12.88 -15.97 3.65
N THR A 192 14.15 -16.34 3.52
CA THR A 192 15.31 -15.42 3.62
C THR A 192 15.44 -14.49 2.40
N VAL A 193 14.53 -14.57 1.44
CA VAL A 193 14.54 -13.83 0.18
C VAL A 193 13.36 -12.88 0.15
N LEU A 194 13.61 -11.62 -0.19
CA LEU A 194 12.58 -10.63 -0.43
C LEU A 194 11.96 -10.86 -1.82
N GLU A 195 10.85 -11.60 -1.87
CA GLU A 195 10.12 -11.85 -3.12
C GLU A 195 9.39 -10.60 -3.61
N ILE A 196 9.40 -10.37 -4.92
CA ILE A 196 8.65 -9.30 -5.59
C ILE A 196 7.39 -9.92 -6.22
N PRO A 197 6.19 -9.40 -5.90
CA PRO A 197 4.95 -9.88 -6.50
C PRO A 197 4.93 -9.71 -8.04
N GLU A 198 4.42 -10.71 -8.74
CA GLU A 198 4.27 -10.66 -10.20
C GLU A 198 3.06 -9.85 -10.66
N ASN A 199 2.05 -9.67 -9.79
CA ASN A 199 0.80 -8.95 -10.08
C ASN A 199 0.86 -7.45 -9.76
N ILE A 200 2.05 -6.84 -9.81
CA ILE A 200 2.28 -5.41 -9.59
C ILE A 200 3.05 -4.83 -10.78
N ASP A 201 2.60 -3.68 -11.28
CA ASP A 201 3.27 -2.87 -12.32
C ASP A 201 3.31 -1.40 -11.89
N PHE A 202 4.39 -1.05 -11.19
CA PHE A 202 4.56 0.27 -10.56
C PHE A 202 5.71 1.04 -11.17
N GLN A 203 5.51 2.35 -11.28
CA GLN A 203 6.56 3.33 -11.54
C GLN A 203 6.63 4.27 -10.34
N ALA A 204 7.78 4.34 -9.70
CA ALA A 204 7.99 5.17 -8.52
C ALA A 204 9.10 6.17 -8.74
N THR A 205 8.85 7.43 -8.42
CA THR A 205 9.89 8.44 -8.25
C THR A 205 10.24 8.54 -6.77
N VAL A 206 11.52 8.42 -6.45
CA VAL A 206 12.04 8.37 -5.09
C VAL A 206 12.82 9.65 -4.80
N ASN A 207 12.55 10.25 -3.64
CA ASN A 207 13.28 11.40 -3.10
C ASN A 207 13.42 11.22 -1.58
N MET A 208 14.55 10.70 -1.13
CA MET A 208 14.80 10.41 0.28
C MET A 208 16.04 11.16 0.77
N LYS A 209 15.94 11.88 1.89
CA LYS A 209 17.06 12.67 2.40
C LYS A 209 18.15 11.80 3.03
N LYS A 210 17.76 10.74 3.74
CA LYS A 210 18.68 9.83 4.40
C LYS A 210 18.14 8.40 4.32
N VAL A 211 18.91 7.51 3.71
CA VAL A 211 18.66 6.08 3.65
C VAL A 211 19.75 5.35 4.44
N LEU A 212 19.36 4.41 5.28
CA LEU A 212 20.23 3.55 6.09
C LEU A 212 20.11 2.12 5.60
N PHE A 213 21.25 1.45 5.44
CA PHE A 213 21.33 0.03 5.16
C PHE A 213 22.65 -0.53 5.66
N ASP A 214 22.58 -1.52 6.54
CA ASP A 214 23.69 -2.08 7.30
C ASP A 214 24.53 -0.96 7.97
N SER A 215 25.83 -0.91 7.69
CA SER A 215 26.73 0.12 8.21
C SER A 215 26.81 1.37 7.33
N MET A 216 26.09 1.38 6.20
CA MET A 216 26.14 2.44 5.21
C MET A 216 25.07 3.50 5.44
N THR A 217 25.43 4.74 5.15
CA THR A 217 24.50 5.87 5.08
C THR A 217 24.54 6.47 3.68
N PHE A 218 23.35 6.65 3.11
CA PHE A 218 23.14 7.32 1.84
C PHE A 218 22.34 8.59 2.06
N ALA A 219 22.87 9.73 1.64
CA ALA A 219 22.19 11.01 1.67
C ALA A 219 21.65 11.37 0.27
N ASP A 220 20.57 12.13 0.22
CA ASP A 220 19.97 12.67 -1.01
C ASP A 220 19.74 11.61 -2.10
N VAL A 221 19.09 10.50 -1.72
CA VAL A 221 18.76 9.41 -2.63
C VAL A 221 17.62 9.82 -3.55
N ASN A 222 17.89 9.91 -4.85
CA ASN A 222 16.96 10.39 -5.86
C ASN A 222 17.01 9.49 -7.10
N GLY A 223 15.86 9.12 -7.65
CA GLY A 223 15.83 8.35 -8.89
C GLY A 223 14.45 7.79 -9.21
N ASN A 224 14.41 6.95 -10.25
CA ASN A 224 13.19 6.25 -10.65
C ASN A 224 13.36 4.74 -10.47
N LEU A 225 12.33 4.12 -9.90
CA LEU A 225 12.18 2.69 -9.74
C LEU A 225 10.99 2.22 -10.58
N SER A 226 11.10 1.04 -11.19
CA SER A 226 9.94 0.37 -11.76
C SER A 226 9.87 -1.07 -11.28
N VAL A 227 8.71 -1.48 -10.79
CA VAL A 227 8.47 -2.85 -10.33
C VAL A 227 7.47 -3.51 -11.27
N LYS A 228 7.86 -4.60 -11.93
CA LYS A 228 7.01 -5.32 -12.87
C LYS A 228 7.44 -6.77 -13.00
N ASN A 229 6.48 -7.70 -13.00
CA ASN A 229 6.71 -9.12 -13.26
C ASN A 229 7.81 -9.73 -12.36
N GLY A 230 7.78 -9.44 -11.05
CA GLY A 230 8.78 -9.95 -10.11
C GLY A 230 10.17 -9.30 -10.23
N LYS A 231 10.28 -8.18 -10.96
CA LYS A 231 11.52 -7.44 -11.18
C LYS A 231 11.40 -6.01 -10.68
N ALA A 232 12.38 -5.53 -9.92
CA ALA A 232 12.56 -4.13 -9.59
C ALA A 232 13.75 -3.58 -10.39
N ASP A 233 13.49 -2.68 -11.33
CA ASP A 233 14.49 -1.93 -12.10
C ASP A 233 14.75 -0.57 -11.46
N MET A 234 16.03 -0.21 -11.36
CA MET A 234 16.54 1.05 -10.82
C MET A 234 17.22 1.82 -11.94
N LYS A 235 16.75 3.03 -12.23
CA LYS A 235 17.31 3.89 -13.28
C LYS A 235 17.74 5.23 -12.70
N ASN A 236 19.00 5.57 -12.94
CA ASN A 236 19.64 6.82 -12.52
C ASN A 236 19.44 7.12 -11.03
N LEU A 237 19.60 6.11 -10.17
CA LEU A 237 19.52 6.30 -8.73
C LEU A 237 20.79 7.00 -8.25
N SER A 238 20.70 8.30 -7.97
CA SER A 238 21.79 9.14 -7.46
C SER A 238 21.74 9.20 -5.95
N MET A 239 22.88 9.13 -5.29
CA MET A 239 23.02 9.23 -3.83
C MET A 239 24.40 9.74 -3.45
N ASN A 240 24.49 10.39 -2.29
CA ASN A 240 25.74 10.80 -1.66
C ASN A 240 26.12 9.79 -0.58
N THR A 241 27.32 9.24 -0.63
CA THR A 241 27.81 8.25 0.34
C THR A 241 29.33 8.18 0.30
N MET A 242 29.96 7.74 1.40
CA MET A 242 31.42 7.63 1.51
C MET A 242 32.17 8.91 1.07
N GLY A 243 31.56 10.08 1.27
CA GLY A 243 32.15 11.39 1.00
C GLY A 243 32.12 11.82 -0.46
N GLY A 244 31.52 11.00 -1.33
CA GLY A 244 31.35 11.30 -2.75
C GLY A 244 29.92 11.07 -3.22
N ASN A 245 29.77 11.06 -4.54
CA ASN A 245 28.49 10.79 -5.22
C ASN A 245 28.55 9.44 -5.93
N VAL A 246 27.45 8.69 -5.87
CA VAL A 246 27.25 7.41 -6.54
C VAL A 246 25.98 7.50 -7.38
N MET A 247 26.09 7.12 -8.65
CA MET A 247 24.95 6.88 -9.52
C MET A 247 24.86 5.39 -9.82
N MET A 248 23.71 4.79 -9.53
CA MET A 248 23.42 3.39 -9.71
C MET A 248 22.37 3.17 -10.80
N ASN A 249 22.61 2.17 -11.63
CA ASN A 249 21.62 1.57 -12.53
C ASN A 249 21.64 0.06 -12.32
N GLY A 250 20.50 -0.59 -12.39
CA GLY A 250 20.47 -2.03 -12.17
C GLY A 250 19.07 -2.59 -12.05
N TYR A 251 18.99 -3.86 -11.69
CA TYR A 251 17.74 -4.50 -11.33
C TYR A 251 17.95 -5.60 -10.30
N TYR A 252 16.89 -5.87 -9.55
CA TYR A 252 16.74 -7.03 -8.69
C TYR A 252 15.53 -7.84 -9.19
N PHE A 253 15.76 -9.10 -9.55
CA PHE A 253 14.73 -10.01 -10.05
C PHE A 253 14.55 -11.14 -9.03
N ALA A 254 13.39 -11.20 -8.39
CA ALA A 254 13.10 -12.17 -7.34
C ALA A 254 11.61 -12.56 -7.33
N PRO A 255 11.07 -13.16 -8.41
CA PRO A 255 9.72 -13.72 -8.36
C PRO A 255 9.67 -14.95 -7.45
N ALA A 256 8.46 -15.28 -6.99
CA ALA A 256 8.23 -16.38 -6.06
C ALA A 256 8.82 -17.71 -6.56
N GLY A 257 9.54 -18.41 -5.68
CA GLY A 257 10.12 -19.73 -5.96
C GLY A 257 11.28 -19.74 -6.96
N LYS A 258 11.87 -18.59 -7.32
CA LYS A 258 13.07 -18.53 -8.17
C LYS A 258 14.29 -18.01 -7.40
N ILE A 259 15.47 -18.35 -7.90
CA ILE A 259 16.73 -17.82 -7.39
C ILE A 259 16.80 -16.33 -7.73
N PRO A 260 17.03 -15.45 -6.75
CA PRO A 260 17.17 -14.02 -7.01
C PRO A 260 18.36 -13.70 -7.89
N GLU A 261 18.18 -12.77 -8.83
CA GLU A 261 19.24 -12.20 -9.64
C GLU A 261 19.40 -10.71 -9.32
N LEU A 262 20.64 -10.29 -9.11
CA LEU A 262 21.00 -8.88 -8.91
C LEU A 262 22.00 -8.47 -9.99
N ASN A 263 21.66 -7.44 -10.75
CA ASN A 263 22.58 -6.77 -11.66
C ASN A 263 22.66 -5.30 -11.28
N ALA A 264 23.86 -4.79 -11.02
CA ALA A 264 24.05 -3.39 -10.67
C ALA A 264 25.33 -2.84 -11.30
N GLY A 265 25.21 -1.66 -11.89
CA GLY A 265 26.31 -0.84 -12.37
C GLY A 265 26.38 0.45 -11.58
N PHE A 266 27.59 0.81 -11.16
CA PHE A 266 27.85 1.99 -10.35
C PHE A 266 28.81 2.93 -11.07
N ARG A 267 28.49 4.22 -11.07
CA ARG A 267 29.43 5.29 -11.38
C ARG A 267 29.69 6.04 -10.09
N MET A 268 30.95 6.08 -9.67
CA MET A 268 31.35 6.68 -8.41
C MET A 268 32.31 7.83 -8.66
N THR A 269 32.10 8.95 -7.97
CA THR A 269 32.93 10.16 -8.12
C THR A 269 33.26 10.71 -6.74
N GLY A 270 34.55 10.95 -6.48
CA GLY A 270 35.00 11.61 -5.25
C GLY A 270 34.88 10.78 -3.98
N ILE A 271 34.89 9.44 -4.07
CA ILE A 271 34.81 8.55 -2.91
C ILE A 271 36.05 8.74 -2.02
N SER A 272 35.83 8.99 -0.73
CA SER A 272 36.88 9.12 0.28
C SER A 272 37.26 7.74 0.81
N PHE A 273 38.53 7.36 0.67
CA PHE A 273 39.04 6.10 1.20
C PHE A 273 38.80 5.97 2.72
N SER A 274 39.01 7.05 3.48
CA SER A 274 38.82 7.06 4.93
C SER A 274 37.36 6.79 5.35
N GLN A 275 36.38 7.20 4.53
CA GLN A 275 34.97 6.94 4.78
C GLN A 275 34.56 5.57 4.26
N ALA A 276 35.00 5.19 3.06
CA ALA A 276 34.79 3.86 2.50
C ALA A 276 35.34 2.74 3.41
N TYR A 277 36.50 2.95 4.06
CA TYR A 277 37.05 2.00 5.03
C TYR A 277 36.13 1.79 6.25
N LYS A 278 35.44 2.84 6.72
CA LYS A 278 34.50 2.75 7.84
C LYS A 278 33.22 2.03 7.42
N GLU A 279 32.70 2.38 6.25
CA GLU A 279 31.37 1.96 5.78
C GLU A 279 31.37 0.62 5.03
N LEU A 280 32.51 0.15 4.49
CA LEU A 280 32.57 -1.09 3.72
C LEU A 280 33.49 -2.13 4.39
N ASP A 281 32.90 -3.24 4.82
CA ASP A 281 33.61 -4.42 5.33
C ASP A 281 34.65 -4.96 4.33
N MET A 282 34.32 -4.96 3.04
CA MET A 282 35.20 -5.45 1.98
C MET A 282 36.51 -4.65 1.89
N VAL A 283 36.45 -3.33 2.08
CA VAL A 283 37.65 -2.47 2.06
C VAL A 283 38.54 -2.78 3.25
N ARG A 284 37.96 -3.01 4.43
CA ARG A 284 38.70 -3.44 5.63
C ARG A 284 39.41 -4.79 5.43
N ARG A 285 38.76 -5.73 4.73
CA ARG A 285 39.34 -7.05 4.43
C ARG A 285 40.47 -6.99 3.40
N LEU A 286 40.38 -6.11 2.41
CA LEU A 286 41.39 -5.97 1.35
C LEU A 286 42.62 -5.15 1.78
N ALA A 287 42.45 -4.22 2.70
CA ALA A 287 43.53 -3.41 3.25
C ALA A 287 43.45 -3.35 4.79
N PRO A 288 43.78 -4.44 5.50
CA PRO A 288 43.81 -4.42 6.97
C PRO A 288 44.85 -3.39 7.43
N LEU A 289 44.46 -2.50 8.35
CA LEU A 289 45.35 -1.54 9.01
C LEU A 289 45.77 -2.07 10.38
#